data_AF-A0A5C7UD10-F1
#
_entry.id   AF-A0A5C7UD10-F1
#
_cell.length_a   1.000
_cell.length_b   1.000
_cell.length_c   1.000
_cell.angle_alpha   90.00
_cell.angle_beta   90.00
_cell.angle_gamma   90.00
#
_symmetry.space_group_name_H-M   'P 1'
#
loop_
_entity.id
_entity.type
_entity.pdbx_description
1 polymer ?
#
loop_
_entity_poly.entity_id
_entity_poly.type
_entity_poly.pdbx_seq_one_letter_code
_entity_poly.pdbx_strand_id
1 'polypeptide(L)'
;VEGYGGGGHVFDWSLIPESWVKENAHRVVLSGGLNTHNVGEGIAHLQPCAVDVSSGIEIAKGQKSPELMQVFIQAVRDADASIESA
;
A
#
# COMPACT_ATOMS: atom_id res chain seq x y z
N VAL A 1 20.23 -8.64 9.54
CA VAL A 1 19.55 -7.35 9.79
C VAL A 1 18.09 -7.65 10.02
N GLU A 2 17.58 -7.40 11.22
CA GLU A 2 16.14 -7.51 11.52
C GLU A 2 15.40 -6.31 10.92
N GLY A 3 14.31 -6.56 10.20
CA GLY A 3 13.27 -5.57 9.91
C GLY A 3 13.58 -4.52 8.85
N TYR A 4 13.55 -4.91 7.56
CA TYR A 4 13.24 -3.96 6.49
C TYR A 4 11.87 -4.35 5.90
N GLY A 5 10.84 -3.58 6.27
CA GLY A 5 9.44 -3.74 5.81
C GLY A 5 8.53 -4.49 6.79
N GLY A 6 7.41 -3.86 7.21
CA GLY A 6 6.32 -4.53 7.93
C GLY A 6 6.40 -4.61 9.46
N GLY A 7 7.19 -3.75 10.12
CA GLY A 7 7.37 -3.73 11.58
C GLY A 7 6.19 -3.20 12.42
N GLY A 8 4.97 -3.17 11.88
CA GLY A 8 3.77 -2.68 12.58
C GLY A 8 3.61 -1.15 12.62
N HIS A 9 4.61 -0.39 12.18
CA HIS A 9 4.51 1.05 11.98
C HIS A 9 4.25 1.37 10.51
N VAL A 10 3.20 2.15 10.24
CA VAL A 10 2.92 2.66 8.89
C VAL A 10 4.05 3.61 8.50
N PHE A 11 4.61 3.42 7.30
CA PHE A 11 5.61 4.34 6.78
C PHE A 11 4.93 5.70 6.50
N ASP A 12 5.56 6.78 6.94
CA ASP A 12 5.08 8.13 6.64
C ASP A 12 5.42 8.49 5.19
N TRP A 13 4.44 8.38 4.30
CA TRP A 13 4.61 8.63 2.87
C TRP A 13 5.00 10.07 2.54
N SER A 14 4.76 11.02 3.47
CA SER A 14 5.17 12.43 3.31
C SER A 14 6.69 12.63 3.31
N LEU A 15 7.45 11.61 3.76
CA LEU A 15 8.91 11.63 3.73
C LEU A 15 9.48 11.45 2.31
N ILE A 16 8.67 11.01 1.34
CA ILE A 16 9.09 10.86 -0.05
C ILE A 16 8.95 12.23 -0.74
N PRO A 17 10.02 12.82 -1.30
CA PRO A 17 9.95 14.14 -1.92
C PRO A 17 8.93 14.17 -3.07
N GLU A 18 8.10 15.22 -3.13
CA GLU A 18 7.09 15.35 -4.20
C GLU A 18 7.68 15.30 -5.61
N SER A 19 8.88 15.87 -5.81
CA SER A 19 9.57 15.80 -7.11
C SER A 19 9.85 14.35 -7.51
N TRP A 20 10.28 13.54 -6.55
CA TRP A 20 10.51 12.12 -6.77
C TRP A 20 9.20 11.39 -7.10
N VAL A 21 8.12 11.67 -6.37
CA VAL A 21 6.80 11.07 -6.61
C VAL A 21 6.32 11.37 -8.03
N LYS A 22 6.35 12.64 -8.44
CA LYS A 22 5.93 13.08 -9.79
C LYS A 22 6.74 12.41 -10.91
N GLU A 23 8.04 12.25 -10.72
CA GLU A 23 8.93 11.67 -11.72
C GLU A 23 8.87 10.13 -11.78
N ASN A 24 8.63 9.45 -10.65
CA ASN A 24 8.92 8.03 -10.53
C ASN A 24 7.73 7.16 -10.13
N ALA A 25 6.73 7.69 -9.42
CA ALA A 25 5.77 6.82 -8.73
C ALA A 25 4.93 5.95 -9.68
N HIS A 26 4.56 6.50 -10.85
CA HIS A 26 3.86 5.78 -11.92
C HIS A 26 4.64 4.60 -12.54
N ARG A 27 5.87 4.29 -12.06
CA ARG A 27 6.72 3.19 -12.52
C ARG A 27 7.11 2.23 -11.39
N VAL A 28 6.67 2.46 -10.16
CA VAL A 28 7.08 1.65 -9.00
C VAL A 28 5.92 0.87 -8.42
N VAL A 29 6.27 -0.28 -7.85
CA VAL A 29 5.38 -1.09 -7.02
C VAL A 29 5.58 -0.69 -5.57
N LEU A 30 4.53 -0.18 -4.93
CA LEU A 30 4.55 0.14 -3.50
C LEU A 30 4.38 -1.16 -2.70
N SER A 31 5.35 -1.47 -1.83
CA SER A 31 5.34 -2.66 -0.97
C SER A 31 5.82 -2.30 0.44
N GLY A 32 5.76 -3.27 1.35
CA GLY A 32 6.30 -3.18 2.70
C GLY A 32 5.31 -2.63 3.71
N GLY A 33 4.74 -3.52 4.52
CA GLY A 33 3.84 -3.12 5.62
C GLY A 33 2.45 -2.63 5.20
N LEU A 34 2.08 -2.78 3.93
CA LEU A 34 0.72 -2.52 3.47
C LEU A 34 -0.28 -3.50 4.11
N ASN A 35 -1.47 -3.02 4.41
CA ASN A 35 -2.61 -3.76 4.95
C ASN A 35 -3.92 -3.05 4.56
N THR A 36 -5.06 -3.62 4.97
CA THR A 36 -6.39 -3.13 4.63
C THR A 36 -6.70 -1.71 5.09
N HIS A 37 -5.95 -1.16 6.06
CA HIS A 37 -6.20 0.16 6.65
C HIS A 37 -5.33 1.27 6.06
N ASN A 38 -4.15 0.95 5.49
CA ASN A 38 -3.18 1.96 5.06
C ASN A 38 -2.93 2.00 3.55
N VAL A 39 -3.36 0.98 2.79
CA VAL A 39 -3.09 0.92 1.35
C VAL A 39 -3.72 2.09 0.59
N GLY A 40 -4.93 2.51 0.99
CA GLY A 40 -5.62 3.63 0.34
C GLY A 40 -4.88 4.96 0.52
N GLU A 41 -4.34 5.21 1.71
CA GLU A 41 -3.52 6.41 1.96
C GLU A 41 -2.23 6.39 1.14
N GLY A 42 -1.53 5.25 1.08
CA GLY A 42 -0.34 5.10 0.25
C GLY A 42 -0.61 5.35 -1.24
N ILE A 43 -1.74 4.85 -1.76
CA ILE A 43 -2.17 5.09 -3.14
C ILE A 43 -2.52 6.57 -3.36
N ALA A 44 -3.28 7.18 -2.47
CA ALA A 44 -3.67 8.59 -2.59
C ALA A 44 -2.46 9.54 -2.60
N HIS A 45 -1.43 9.24 -1.78
CA HIS A 45 -0.23 10.05 -1.69
C HIS A 45 0.75 9.83 -2.85
N LEU A 46 0.96 8.58 -3.26
CA LEU A 46 2.04 8.23 -4.18
C LEU A 46 1.56 7.92 -5.60
N GLN A 47 0.32 7.47 -5.79
CA GLN A 47 -0.20 6.98 -7.08
C GLN A 47 0.76 6.01 -7.78
N PRO A 48 1.15 4.89 -7.11
CA PRO A 48 2.08 3.92 -7.66
C PRO A 48 1.47 3.15 -8.83
N CYS A 49 2.28 2.49 -9.66
CA CYS A 49 1.74 1.66 -10.75
C CYS A 49 1.10 0.36 -10.26
N ALA A 50 1.51 -0.12 -9.09
CA ALA A 50 0.92 -1.26 -8.42
C ALA A 50 1.22 -1.22 -6.91
N VAL A 51 0.48 -2.03 -6.15
CA VAL A 51 0.76 -2.32 -4.75
C VAL A 51 1.06 -3.81 -4.56
N ASP A 52 1.95 -4.14 -3.64
CA ASP A 52 2.29 -5.51 -3.25
C ASP A 52 2.07 -5.71 -1.74
N VAL A 53 1.33 -6.77 -1.40
CA VAL A 53 0.96 -7.08 -0.01
C VAL A 53 1.27 -8.53 0.32
N SER A 54 1.89 -8.73 1.49
CA SER A 54 2.14 -10.06 2.03
C SER A 54 1.52 -10.22 3.43
N SER A 55 2.18 -9.78 4.50
CA SER A 55 1.74 -10.03 5.87
C SER A 55 0.46 -9.27 6.27
N GLY A 56 0.14 -8.14 5.62
CA GLY A 56 -1.05 -7.34 5.93
C GLY A 56 -2.40 -7.96 5.59
N ILE A 57 -2.39 -9.16 5.00
CA ILE A 57 -3.58 -9.97 4.70
C ILE A 57 -3.46 -11.40 5.28
N GLU A 58 -2.55 -11.59 6.23
CA GLU A 58 -2.36 -12.85 6.94
C GLU A 58 -3.10 -12.86 8.28
N ILE A 59 -3.71 -13.99 8.64
CA ILE A 59 -4.28 -14.23 9.99
C ILE A 59 -3.28 -14.92 10.93
N ALA A 60 -2.29 -15.59 10.34
CA ALA A 60 -1.14 -16.18 11.01
C ALA A 60 0.01 -16.23 9.99
N LYS A 61 1.26 -16.37 10.46
CA LYS A 61 2.46 -16.35 9.59
C LYS A 61 2.32 -17.33 8.42
N GLY A 62 2.27 -16.80 7.19
CA GLY A 62 2.13 -17.56 5.95
C GLY A 62 0.71 -18.02 5.62
N GLN A 63 -0.30 -17.70 6.44
CA GLN A 63 -1.70 -18.07 6.24
C GLN A 63 -2.52 -16.84 5.82
N LYS A 64 -2.81 -16.73 4.52
CA LYS A 64 -3.64 -15.67 3.94
C LYS A 64 -5.12 -15.83 4.34
N SER A 65 -5.82 -14.72 4.58
CA SER A 65 -7.28 -14.70 4.74
C SER A 65 -7.95 -14.21 3.45
N PRO A 66 -8.86 -15.01 2.85
CA PRO A 66 -9.67 -14.57 1.71
C PRO A 66 -10.46 -13.30 1.99
N GLU A 67 -10.96 -13.13 3.22
CA GLU A 67 -11.70 -11.96 3.66
C GLU A 67 -10.81 -10.71 3.65
N LEU A 68 -9.61 -10.79 4.24
CA LEU A 68 -8.65 -9.68 4.22
C LEU A 68 -8.18 -9.35 2.80
N MET A 69 -8.02 -10.36 1.94
CA MET A 69 -7.70 -10.13 0.52
C MET A 69 -8.81 -9.35 -0.19
N GLN A 70 -10.07 -9.70 0.03
CA GLN A 70 -11.21 -8.98 -0.55
C GLN A 70 -11.26 -7.53 -0.05
N VAL A 71 -11.11 -7.31 1.26
CA VAL A 71 -11.09 -5.97 1.85
C VAL A 71 -9.91 -5.15 1.31
N PHE A 72 -8.73 -5.76 1.17
CA PHE A 72 -7.55 -5.09 0.62
C PHE A 72 -7.78 -4.66 -0.83
N ILE A 73 -8.30 -5.56 -1.67
CA ILE A 73 -8.63 -5.24 -3.07
C ILE A 73 -9.69 -4.15 -3.15
N GLN A 74 -10.69 -4.16 -2.26
CA GLN A 74 -11.71 -3.12 -2.23
C GLN A 74 -11.10 -1.77 -1.86
N ALA A 75 -10.24 -1.71 -0.84
CA ALA A 75 -9.56 -0.48 -0.43
C ALA A 75 -8.67 0.11 -1.55
N VAL A 76 -8.01 -0.76 -2.35
CA VAL A 76 -7.27 -0.32 -3.55
C VAL A 76 -8.21 0.31 -4.58
N ARG A 77 -9.31 -0.36 -4.90
CA ARG A 77 -10.29 0.13 -5.89
C ARG A 77 -10.96 1.45 -5.46
N ASP A 78 -11.28 1.58 -4.18
CA ASP A 78 -11.88 2.78 -3.63
C ASP A 78 -10.91 3.98 -3.71
N ALA A 79 -9.61 3.73 -3.50
CA ALA A 79 -8.58 4.74 -3.66
C ALA A 79 -8.41 5.18 -5.13
N ASP A 80 -8.37 4.22 -6.07
CA ASP A 80 -8.30 4.50 -7.51
C ASP A 80 -9.51 5.35 -7.97
N ALA A 81 -10.73 4.96 -7.57
CA ALA A 81 -11.95 5.70 -7.92
C ALA A 81 -11.98 7.12 -7.34
N SER A 82 -11.40 7.32 -6.16
CA SER A 82 -11.29 8.63 -5.52
C SER A 82 -10.32 9.56 -6.26
N ILE A 83 -9.26 9.01 -6.85
CA ILE A 83 -8.31 9.76 -7.68
C ILE A 83 -8.92 10.14 -9.03
N GLU A 84 -9.65 9.23 -9.68
CA GLU A 84 -10.30 9.50 -10.98
C GLU A 84 -11.40 10.57 -10.89
N SER A 85 -11.98 10.75 -9.70
CA SER A 85 -13.04 11.73 -9.43
C SER A 85 -12.53 13.11 -9.01
N ALA A 86 -11.22 13.27 -8.81
CA ALA A 86 -10.57 14.50 -8.33
C ALA A 86 -9.96 15.31 -9.49
#